data_AF-A0A2P5K1W6-F1
#
_entry.id   AF-A0A2P5K1W6-F1
#
_cell.length_a   1.000
_cell.length_b   1.000
_cell.length_c   1.000
_cell.angle_alpha   90.00
_cell.angle_beta   90.00
_cell.angle_gamma   90.00
#
_symmetry.space_group_name_H-M   'P 1'
#
loop_
_entity.id
_entity.type
_entity.pdbx_description
1 polymer ?
#
loop_
_entity_poly.entity_id
_entity_poly.type
_entity_poly.pdbx_seq_one_letter_code
_entity_poly.pdbx_strand_id
1 'polypeptide(L)' 'MFLPVDENQFKFRGFQRDDLPNINIVRSLNISRQAVSRALISMNKCIEDTLLEMAQSNQIEIESINAKCGILFGKLRGLA' A
#
# COMPACT_ATOMS: atom_id res chain seq x y z
N MET A 1 -19.94 7.91 13.57
CA MET A 1 -19.69 6.56 14.12
C MET A 1 -18.41 6.64 14.94
N PHE A 2 -18.50 6.59 16.27
CA PHE A 2 -17.35 6.57 17.17
C PHE A 2 -16.91 5.11 17.29
N LEU A 3 -15.79 4.74 16.64
CA LEU A 3 -15.12 3.48 16.92
C LEU A 3 -14.23 3.73 18.15
N PRO A 4 -14.39 2.99 19.27
CA PRO A 4 -13.42 3.04 20.35
C PRO A 4 -12.05 2.74 19.76
N VAL A 5 -11.12 3.67 19.99
CA VAL A 5 -9.82 3.76 19.30
C VAL A 5 -8.94 2.53 19.56
N ASP A 6 -9.27 1.73 20.57
CA ASP A 6 -8.32 0.84 21.22
C ASP A 6 -8.49 -0.65 20.92
N GLU A 7 -9.55 -1.11 20.26
CA GLU A 7 -9.71 -2.56 20.14
C GLU A 7 -9.18 -3.16 18.83
N ASN A 8 -9.25 -2.48 17.67
CA ASN A 8 -8.90 -3.16 16.39
C ASN A 8 -8.47 -2.23 15.23
N GLN A 9 -7.79 -1.11 15.49
CA GLN A 9 -7.21 -0.30 14.40
C GLN A 9 -5.81 -0.80 14.04
N PHE A 10 -5.68 -1.40 12.85
CA PHE A 10 -4.41 -1.94 12.36
C PHE A 10 -3.78 -1.02 11.32
N LYS A 11 -2.73 -0.29 11.71
CA LYS A 11 -2.01 0.65 10.82
C LYS A 11 -0.95 -0.05 9.96
N PHE A 12 -1.37 -0.78 8.93
CA PHE A 12 -0.44 -1.54 8.06
C PHE A 12 0.47 -0.66 7.17
N ARG A 13 -0.01 0.52 6.76
CA ARG A 13 0.73 1.42 5.85
C ARG A 13 2.03 1.98 6.45
N GLY A 14 2.08 2.19 7.77
CA GLY A 14 3.29 2.65 8.46
C GLY A 14 4.40 1.61 8.38
N PHE A 15 4.06 0.34 8.64
CA PHE A 15 5.05 -0.75 8.70
C PHE A 15 5.78 -1.00 7.38
N GLN A 16 5.13 -0.78 6.23
CA GLN A 16 5.78 -0.93 4.93
C GLN A 16 6.79 0.19 4.64
N ARG A 17 6.56 1.41 5.13
CA ARG A 17 7.48 2.55 4.96
C ARG A 17 8.74 2.40 5.80
N ASP A 18 8.60 1.83 7.00
CA ASP A 18 9.71 1.64 7.94
C ASP A 18 10.52 0.35 7.67
N ASP A 19 10.24 -0.32 6.54
CA ASP A 19 10.76 -1.64 6.15
C ASP A 19 10.69 -2.68 7.29
N LEU A 20 9.64 -2.59 8.11
CA LEU A 20 9.57 -3.37 9.33
C LEU A 20 9.38 -4.85 8.97
N PRO A 21 10.27 -5.75 9.45
CA PRO A 21 10.15 -7.17 9.15
C PRO A 21 8.79 -7.72 9.60
N ASN A 22 8.17 -8.58 8.77
CA ASN A 22 6.85 -9.18 9.04
C ASN A 22 6.72 -9.80 10.46
N ILE A 23 7.83 -10.28 11.04
CA ILE A 23 7.87 -10.84 12.39
C ILE A 23 7.55 -9.80 13.48
N ASN A 24 7.90 -8.53 13.26
CA ASN A 24 7.62 -7.44 14.19
C ASN A 24 6.17 -6.94 14.06
N ILE A 25 5.60 -7.00 12.86
CA ILE A 25 4.17 -6.70 12.63
C ILE A 25 3.29 -7.77 13.32
N VAL A 26 3.66 -9.04 13.19
CA VAL A 26 2.99 -10.16 13.89
C VAL A 26 2.97 -9.93 15.40
N ARG A 27 4.12 -9.55 15.98
CA ARG A 27 4.25 -9.31 17.43
C ARG A 27 3.46 -8.08 17.91
N SER A 28 3.43 -7.01 17.12
CA SER A 28 2.73 -5.78 17.49
C SER A 28 1.22 -5.88 17.37
N LEU A 29 0.71 -6.68 16.41
CA LEU A 29 -0.73 -6.79 16.16
C LEU A 29 -1.35 -8.06 16.76
N ASN A 30 -0.54 -8.99 17.27
CA ASN A 30 -0.98 -10.32 17.74
C ASN A 30 -1.78 -11.10 16.65
N ILE A 31 -1.37 -10.96 15.39
CA ILE A 31 -2.01 -11.59 14.21
C ILE A 31 -1.05 -12.61 13.59
N SER A 32 -1.57 -13.70 13.01
CA SER A 32 -0.75 -14.69 12.32
C SER A 32 0.05 -14.08 11.15
N ARG A 33 1.28 -14.59 10.93
CA ARG A 33 2.14 -14.15 9.81
C ARG A 33 1.45 -14.26 8.45
N GLN A 34 0.64 -15.30 8.25
CA GLN A 34 -0.08 -15.50 7.01
C GLN A 34 -1.16 -14.43 6.80
N ALA A 35 -1.89 -14.07 7.85
CA ALA A 35 -2.89 -13.00 7.77
C ALA A 35 -2.24 -11.63 7.53
N VAL A 36 -1.12 -11.34 8.21
CA VAL A 36 -0.32 -10.13 7.92
C VAL A 36 0.16 -10.11 6.46
N SER A 37 0.71 -11.22 5.96
CA SER A 37 1.17 -11.32 4.58
C SER A 37 0.04 -11.06 3.57
N ARG A 38 -1.11 -11.71 3.75
CA ARG A 38 -2.28 -11.52 2.88
C ARG A 38 -2.79 -10.08 2.92
N ALA A 39 -2.85 -9.47 4.11
CA ALA A 39 -3.27 -8.07 4.25
C ALA A 39 -2.32 -7.11 3.52
N LEU A 40 -1.00 -7.31 3.64
CA LEU A 40 -0.01 -6.48 2.93
C LEU A 40 -0.08 -6.65 1.41
N ILE A 41 -0.27 -7.88 0.91
CA ILE A 41 -0.46 -8.15 -0.52
C ILE A 41 -1.72 -7.45 -1.04
N SER A 42 -2.84 -7.58 -0.33
CA SER A 42 -4.10 -6.96 -0.72
C SER A 42 -4.03 -5.43 -0.70
N MET A 43 -3.39 -4.85 0.31
CA MET A 43 -3.18 -3.40 0.40
C MET A 43 -2.30 -2.88 -0.75
N ASN A 44 -1.20 -3.58 -1.06
CA ASN A 44 -0.36 -3.23 -2.21
C ASN A 44 -1.15 -3.29 -3.52
N LYS A 45 -2.02 -4.31 -3.68
CA LYS A 45 -2.83 -4.44 -4.89
C LYS A 45 -3.81 -3.26 -5.04
N CYS A 46 -4.48 -2.87 -3.96
CA CYS A 46 -5.36 -1.70 -3.95
C CYS A 46 -4.62 -0.40 -4.31
N ILE A 47 -3.41 -0.20 -3.77
CA ILE A 47 -2.57 0.95 -4.10
C ILE A 47 -2.16 0.93 -5.58
N GLU A 48 -1.71 -0.22 -6.08
CA GLU A 48 -1.35 -0.40 -7.49
C GLU A 48 -2.54 -0.06 -8.41
N ASP A 49 -3.72 -0.64 -8.15
CA ASP A 49 -4.92 -0.40 -8.94
C ASP A 49 -5.32 1.08 -8.95
N THR A 50 -5.20 1.75 -7.79
CA THR A 50 -5.47 3.20 -7.66
C THR A 50 -4.48 4.03 -8.51
N LEU A 51 -3.19 3.68 -8.50
CA LEU A 51 -2.17 4.38 -9.27
C LEU A 51 -2.36 4.16 -10.79
N LEU A 52 -2.75 2.95 -11.19
CA LEU A 52 -3.07 2.62 -12.58
C LEU A 52 -4.27 3.44 -13.08
N GLU A 53 -5.36 3.51 -12.29
CA GLU A 53 -6.54 4.30 -12.63
C GLU A 53 -6.22 5.79 -12.79
N MET A 54 -5.40 6.33 -11.89
CA MET A 54 -4.92 7.72 -11.98
C MET A 54 -4.08 7.94 -13.25
N ALA A 55 -3.13 7.04 -13.55
CA ALA A 55 -2.28 7.16 -14.73
C ALA A 55 -3.10 7.07 -16.04
N GLN A 56 -4.06 6.15 -16.10
CA GLN A 56 -4.96 6.01 -17.24
C GLN A 56 -5.78 7.29 -17.45
N SER A 57 -6.37 7.83 -16.38
CA SER A 57 -7.19 9.04 -16.42
C SER A 57 -6.42 10.29 -16.85
N ASN A 58 -5.11 10.32 -16.60
CA ASN A 58 -4.24 11.46 -16.90
C ASN A 58 -3.31 11.21 -18.10
N GLN A 59 -3.52 10.13 -18.86
CA GLN A 59 -2.69 9.75 -20.01
C GLN A 59 -1.18 9.69 -19.68
N ILE A 60 -0.87 9.23 -18.47
CA ILE A 60 0.51 9.02 -18.03
C ILE A 60 0.99 7.68 -18.60
N GLU A 61 2.09 7.73 -19.35
CA GLU A 61 2.81 6.54 -19.76
C GLU A 61 3.60 5.99 -18.58
N ILE A 62 3.27 4.77 -18.17
CA ILE A 62 3.81 4.15 -16.97
C ILE A 62 5.13 3.46 -17.31
N GLU A 63 6.19 3.82 -16.59
CA GLU A 63 7.50 3.14 -16.67
C GLU A 63 7.60 2.03 -15.61
N SER A 64 7.22 2.32 -14.37
CA SER A 64 7.21 1.32 -13.29
C SER A 64 6.33 1.76 -12.10
N ILE A 65 5.93 0.80 -11.27
CA ILE A 65 5.13 1.05 -10.06
C ILE A 65 5.83 0.39 -8.86
N ASN A 66 5.99 1.16 -7.78
CA ASN A 66 6.33 0.65 -6.46
C ASN A 66 5.12 0.79 -5.53
N ALA A 67 4.28 -0.25 -5.52
CA ALA A 67 3.04 -0.27 -4.75
C ALA A 67 3.27 -0.22 -3.22
N LYS A 68 4.37 -0.81 -2.74
CA LYS A 68 4.76 -0.76 -1.31
C LYS A 68 5.00 0.69 -0.85
N CYS A 69 5.63 1.50 -1.70
CA CYS A 69 5.86 2.92 -1.42
C CYS A 69 4.70 3.83 -1.87
N GLY A 70 3.78 3.32 -2.68
CA GLY A 70 2.71 4.10 -3.31
C GLY A 70 3.23 5.10 -4.35
N ILE A 71 4.23 4.70 -5.14
CA ILE A 71 4.88 5.56 -6.14
C ILE A 71 4.69 4.96 -7.53
N LEU A 72 4.29 5.78 -8.48
CA LEU A 72 4.28 5.47 -9.92
C LEU A 72 5.31 6.36 -10.61
N PHE A 73 6.17 5.75 -11.42
CA PHE A 73 7.11 6.44 -12.30
C PHE A 73 6.56 6.42 -13.72
N GLY A 74 6.51 7.58 -14.37
CA GLY A 74 5.94 7.71 -15.70
C GLY A 74 6.10 9.11 -16.27
N LYS A 75 5.67 9.27 -17.52
CA LYS A 75 5.74 10.53 -18.28
C LYS A 75 4.35 10.95 -18.74
N LEU A 76 4.04 12.24 -18.61
CA LEU A 76 2.83 12.80 -19.21
C LEU A 76 2.97 12.73 -20.74
N ARG A 77 1.97 12.18 -21.42
CA ARG A 77 1.88 12.33 -22.87
C ARG A 77 1.46 13.76 -23.19
N GLY A 78 2.37 14.54 -23.77
CA GLY A 78 2.02 15.85 -24.36
C GLY A 78 2.79 17.08 -23.87
N LEU A 79 3.83 16.95 -23.05
CA LEU A 79 4.79 18.05 -22.83
C LEU A 79 5.99 17.82 -23.75
N ALA A 80 5.85 18.30 -25.00
CA ALA A 80 6.97 18.64 -25.88
C ALA A 80 7.45 20.06 -25.55
#